data_AF-A0A957EU08-F1
#
_entry.id   AF-A0A957EU08-F1
#
_cell.length_a   1.000
_cell.length_b   1.000
_cell.length_c   1.000
_cell.angle_alpha   90.00
_cell.angle_beta   90.00
_cell.angle_gamma   90.00
#
_symmetry.space_group_name_H-M   'P 1'
#
loop_
_entity.id
_entity.type
_entity.pdbx_description
1 polymer ?
#
loop_
_entity_poly.entity_id
_entity_poly.type
_entity_poly.pdbx_seq_one_letter_code
_entity_poly.pdbx_strand_id
1 'polypeptide(L)'
;MNQLMVTNLMVDVGNREKWVWLLLILVTGVVTAVAILFNLLTFTTIGLTGLVVSLLILALFAYRPGSLLILYLLTLPAYTLTLAFLYHVTGSPLLINLLQPWKEVAALFVLSLVLLKALAMYRIPRLHLLDILTLFFLGLNLLYLILPWGPSVSIRLYGFRANTFWVIIYWLGRLVPLSRSQQKWVLGLLVAIGALTGLMTIVEVIALPLDWPIHIGLMDYLRDFFNTSPRGNYGLTWTFETATGLRRRSAFWANPLELASSTLITGMATLFVLFRYRAHTWGRFWTTIALGLVVLSLLLSVSRASLIAFVIQVLVASFWLRKPRLMLFYLFVLSIGIVLLLLVANQQVTAFIWETVTFQNSSSQGHLRGWIEGMEAIWQQPWGLGLGSSGHIGSRFGDQVGGENQFVILGVDLGLIGIGLYILILLSAIRSSLQ
;
A
#
# COMPACT_ATOMS: atom_id res chain seq x y z
N MET A 1 36.70 5.98 0.14
CA MET A 1 36.67 6.86 1.34
C MET A 1 35.39 7.68 1.52
N ASN A 2 34.53 7.88 0.51
CA ASN A 2 33.33 8.74 0.63
C ASN A 2 32.05 8.10 1.22
N GLN A 3 32.00 6.78 1.43
CA GLN A 3 30.81 6.13 2.03
C GLN A 3 30.83 6.09 3.57
N LEU A 4 32.00 6.22 4.20
CA LEU A 4 32.14 6.17 5.67
C LEU A 4 31.77 7.48 6.38
N MET A 5 31.71 8.61 5.66
CA MET A 5 31.37 9.92 6.26
C MET A 5 29.87 10.21 6.36
N VAL A 6 29.03 9.45 5.65
CA VAL A 6 27.56 9.58 5.72
C VAL A 6 27.00 8.78 6.89
N THR A 7 27.66 7.69 7.28
CA THR A 7 27.26 6.84 8.42
C THR A 7 27.37 7.52 9.78
N ASN A 8 28.25 8.51 9.95
CA ASN A 8 28.47 9.18 11.24
C ASN A 8 27.42 10.23 11.62
N LEU A 9 26.30 10.32 10.89
CA LEU A 9 25.23 11.28 11.20
C LEU A 9 24.07 10.71 12.03
N MET A 10 24.10 9.41 12.33
CA MET A 10 23.12 8.77 13.21
C MET A 10 23.86 7.93 14.22
N VAL A 11 23.72 8.34 15.49
CA VAL A 11 24.26 7.67 16.66
C VAL A 11 23.91 6.18 16.60
N ASP A 12 24.94 5.36 16.50
CA ASP A 12 24.87 3.92 16.67
C ASP A 12 24.64 3.66 18.17
N VAL A 13 23.37 3.69 18.60
CA VAL A 13 22.99 3.22 19.93
C VAL A 13 22.50 1.79 19.81
N GLY A 14 23.01 0.94 20.71
CA GLY A 14 22.91 -0.51 20.66
C GLY A 14 21.49 -1.08 20.49
N ASN A 15 21.44 -2.32 19.98
CA ASN A 15 20.23 -3.06 19.65
C ASN A 15 19.16 -3.13 20.76
N ARG A 16 19.50 -2.93 22.04
CA ARG A 16 18.55 -3.05 23.17
C ARG A 16 17.52 -1.93 23.24
N GLU A 17 17.89 -0.67 23.00
CA GLU A 17 16.95 0.45 23.09
C GLU A 17 15.88 0.45 22.00
N LYS A 18 16.19 -0.15 20.83
CA LYS A 18 15.23 -0.28 19.71
C LYS A 18 14.02 -1.11 20.09
N TRP A 19 14.23 -2.18 20.87
CA TRP A 19 13.16 -3.04 21.36
C TRP A 19 12.32 -2.34 22.41
N VAL A 20 12.91 -1.52 23.27
CA VAL A 20 12.17 -0.79 24.31
C VAL A 20 11.17 0.19 23.69
N TRP A 21 11.57 0.95 22.66
CA TRP A 21 10.66 1.89 22.00
C TRP A 21 9.59 1.20 21.15
N LEU A 22 9.94 0.14 20.40
CA LEU A 22 8.96 -0.63 19.65
C LEU A 22 7.98 -1.34 20.58
N LEU A 23 8.47 -1.93 21.68
CA LEU A 23 7.63 -2.56 22.70
C LEU A 23 6.75 -1.51 23.38
N LEU A 24 7.25 -0.32 23.70
CA LEU A 24 6.44 0.76 24.25
C LEU A 24 5.34 1.18 23.28
N ILE A 25 5.64 1.42 22.00
CA ILE A 25 4.60 1.79 21.02
C ILE A 25 3.57 0.67 20.84
N LEU A 26 4.01 -0.58 20.77
CA LEU A 26 3.15 -1.74 20.55
C LEU A 26 2.30 -2.07 21.79
N VAL A 27 2.88 -1.98 22.99
CA VAL A 27 2.17 -2.11 24.27
C VAL A 27 1.21 -0.96 24.46
N THR A 28 1.61 0.29 24.20
CA THR A 28 0.70 1.44 24.32
C THR A 28 -0.43 1.34 23.30
N GLY A 29 -0.15 0.89 22.08
CA GLY A 29 -1.16 0.63 21.04
C GLY A 29 -2.12 -0.49 21.41
N VAL A 30 -1.63 -1.62 21.93
CA VAL A 30 -2.45 -2.76 22.39
C VAL A 30 -3.26 -2.38 23.62
N VAL A 31 -2.67 -1.72 24.61
CA VAL A 31 -3.38 -1.26 25.82
C VAL A 31 -4.47 -0.26 25.46
N THR A 32 -4.18 0.68 24.55
CA THR A 32 -5.18 1.64 24.07
C THR A 32 -6.30 0.94 23.29
N ALA A 33 -5.97 0.00 22.40
CA ALA A 33 -6.96 -0.78 21.65
C ALA A 33 -7.84 -1.65 22.56
N VAL A 34 -7.26 -2.32 23.56
CA VAL A 34 -7.97 -3.10 24.58
C VAL A 34 -8.87 -2.18 25.42
N ALA A 35 -8.37 -1.04 25.88
CA ALA A 35 -9.15 -0.11 26.69
C ALA A 35 -10.29 0.56 25.89
N ILE A 36 -10.11 0.76 24.58
CA ILE A 36 -11.19 1.15 23.65
C ILE A 36 -12.20 0.02 23.48
N LEU A 37 -11.75 -1.22 23.27
CA LEU A 37 -12.61 -2.42 23.13
C LEU A 37 -13.51 -2.66 24.35
N PHE A 38 -13.03 -2.34 25.56
CA PHE A 38 -13.79 -2.50 26.80
C PHE A 38 -14.51 -1.22 27.25
N ASN A 39 -14.57 -0.18 26.41
CA ASN A 39 -15.21 1.11 26.75
C ASN A 39 -14.66 1.75 28.05
N LEU A 40 -13.40 1.45 28.39
CA LEU A 40 -12.76 1.89 29.64
C LEU A 40 -12.19 3.32 29.54
N LEU A 41 -12.23 3.93 28.36
CA LEU A 41 -11.68 5.26 28.12
C LEU A 41 -12.77 6.24 27.70
N THR A 42 -12.82 7.38 28.40
CA THR A 42 -13.58 8.55 27.96
C THR A 42 -12.99 9.14 26.67
N PHE A 43 -13.81 9.82 25.87
CA PHE A 43 -13.39 10.48 24.63
C PHE A 43 -12.13 11.38 24.81
N THR A 44 -12.07 12.09 25.93
CA THR A 44 -10.92 12.90 26.35
C THR A 44 -9.65 12.09 26.60
N THR A 45 -9.77 10.90 27.21
CA THR A 45 -8.61 10.03 27.41
C THR A 45 -8.11 9.42 26.12
N ILE A 46 -8.98 8.99 25.19
CA ILE A 46 -8.55 8.49 23.86
C ILE A 46 -7.80 9.58 23.09
N GLY A 47 -8.31 10.81 23.10
CA GLY A 47 -7.67 11.96 22.46
C GLY A 47 -6.30 12.31 23.05
N LEU A 48 -6.19 12.32 24.39
CA LEU A 48 -4.92 12.59 25.08
C LEU A 48 -3.88 11.49 24.87
N THR A 49 -4.26 10.21 24.95
CA THR A 49 -3.35 9.10 24.69
C THR A 49 -2.90 9.10 23.23
N GLY A 50 -3.81 9.36 22.29
CA GLY A 50 -3.49 9.50 20.87
C GLY A 50 -2.52 10.65 20.61
N LEU A 51 -2.71 11.80 21.25
CA LEU A 51 -1.80 12.96 21.16
C LEU A 51 -0.41 12.61 21.71
N VAL A 52 -0.33 12.02 22.91
CA VAL A 52 0.93 11.64 23.55
C VAL A 52 1.69 10.61 22.70
N VAL A 53 0.99 9.58 22.20
CA VAL A 53 1.59 8.58 21.30
C VAL A 53 2.08 9.24 20.03
N SER A 54 1.30 10.16 19.44
CA SER A 54 1.70 10.91 18.24
C SER A 54 2.94 11.76 18.48
N LEU A 55 3.01 12.46 19.62
CA LEU A 55 4.18 13.26 20.00
C LEU A 55 5.42 12.39 20.27
N LEU A 56 5.26 11.24 20.93
CA LEU A 56 6.34 10.29 21.15
C LEU A 56 6.86 9.69 19.84
N ILE A 57 5.95 9.37 18.91
CA ILE A 57 6.27 8.89 17.57
C ILE A 57 7.06 9.98 16.80
N LEU A 58 6.58 11.22 16.81
CA LEU A 58 7.26 12.36 16.16
C LEU A 58 8.63 12.64 16.78
N ALA A 59 8.76 12.58 18.10
CA ALA A 59 10.02 12.74 18.82
C ALA A 59 11.02 11.61 18.48
N LEU A 60 10.54 10.36 18.42
CA LEU A 60 11.34 9.21 18.01
C LEU A 60 11.85 9.35 16.58
N PHE A 61 11.07 9.92 15.67
CA PHE A 61 11.50 10.14 14.28
C PHE A 61 12.41 11.32 14.08
N ALA A 62 12.25 12.40 14.85
CA ALA A 62 13.23 13.47 14.91
C ALA A 62 14.60 12.92 15.34
N TYR A 63 14.61 11.95 16.25
CA TYR A 63 15.82 11.30 16.74
C TYR A 63 16.38 10.24 15.77
N ARG A 64 15.51 9.44 15.12
CA ARG A 64 15.87 8.36 14.18
C ARG A 64 14.93 8.33 12.96
N PRO A 65 15.23 9.11 11.91
CA PRO A 65 14.34 9.20 10.75
C PRO A 65 14.24 7.87 9.98
N GLY A 66 15.26 7.00 10.05
CA GLY A 66 15.20 5.66 9.44
C GLY A 66 14.17 4.72 10.08
N SER A 67 13.71 5.02 11.30
CA SER A 67 12.64 4.26 11.96
C SER A 67 11.25 4.59 11.40
N LEU A 68 11.08 5.70 10.67
CA LEU A 68 9.81 6.07 10.04
C LEU A 68 9.34 5.01 9.05
N LEU A 69 10.26 4.49 8.24
CA LEU A 69 9.94 3.42 7.28
C LEU A 69 9.45 2.16 8.00
N ILE A 70 10.04 1.82 9.15
CA ILE A 70 9.62 0.67 9.95
C ILE A 70 8.22 0.88 10.50
N LEU A 71 7.91 2.08 11.01
CA LEU A 71 6.55 2.42 11.42
C LEU A 71 5.59 2.23 10.26
N TYR A 72 5.90 2.78 9.09
CA TYR A 72 4.98 2.74 7.94
C TYR A 72 4.69 1.31 7.51
N LEU A 73 5.71 0.46 7.48
CA LEU A 73 5.53 -0.96 7.20
C LEU A 73 4.63 -1.65 8.23
N LEU A 74 4.71 -1.28 9.51
CA LEU A 74 3.90 -1.89 10.56
C LEU A 74 2.47 -1.36 10.61
N THR A 75 2.26 -0.06 10.36
CA THR A 75 0.98 0.61 10.63
C THR A 75 0.11 0.78 9.39
N LEU A 76 0.70 0.93 8.20
CA LEU A 76 -0.07 1.13 6.97
C LEU A 76 -0.97 -0.07 6.61
N PRO A 77 -0.57 -1.33 6.84
CA PRO A 77 -1.40 -2.46 6.44
C PRO A 77 -2.79 -2.50 7.10
N ALA A 78 -2.87 -2.16 8.39
CA ALA A 78 -4.12 -2.15 9.15
C ALA A 78 -4.71 -0.74 9.32
N TYR A 79 -4.15 0.26 8.63
CA TYR A 79 -4.50 1.67 8.83
C TYR A 79 -5.99 1.95 8.60
N THR A 80 -6.53 1.51 7.46
CA THR A 80 -7.92 1.78 7.11
C THR A 80 -8.89 1.09 8.06
N LEU A 81 -8.61 -0.17 8.43
CA LEU A 81 -9.43 -0.88 9.43
C LEU A 81 -9.34 -0.25 10.82
N THR A 82 -8.17 0.26 11.19
CA THR A 82 -8.00 0.95 12.47
C THR A 82 -8.86 2.21 12.51
N LEU A 83 -8.87 3.02 11.44
CA LEU A 83 -9.75 4.19 11.36
C LEU A 83 -11.23 3.82 11.33
N ALA A 84 -11.60 2.76 10.60
CA ALA A 84 -12.96 2.28 10.56
C ALA A 84 -13.45 1.85 11.94
N PHE A 85 -12.65 1.06 12.67
CA PHE A 85 -12.96 0.62 14.01
C PHE A 85 -13.04 1.79 15.00
N LEU A 86 -12.08 2.73 14.93
CA LEU A 86 -12.13 3.95 15.74
C LEU A 86 -13.40 4.76 15.44
N TYR A 87 -13.81 4.86 14.17
CA TYR A 87 -15.03 5.54 13.80
C TYR A 87 -16.26 4.83 14.36
N HIS A 88 -16.30 3.51 14.26
CA HIS A 88 -17.38 2.68 14.79
C HIS A 88 -17.56 2.86 16.30
N VAL A 89 -16.47 2.87 17.06
CA VAL A 89 -16.52 3.00 18.53
C VAL A 89 -16.79 4.44 18.97
N THR A 90 -16.22 5.43 18.28
CA THR A 90 -16.30 6.84 18.73
C THR A 90 -17.44 7.64 18.11
N GLY A 91 -17.95 7.21 16.95
CA GLY A 91 -18.95 7.93 16.17
C GLY A 91 -18.54 9.33 15.71
N SER A 92 -17.25 9.70 15.81
CA SER A 92 -16.79 11.09 15.64
C SER A 92 -16.12 11.33 14.28
N PRO A 93 -16.77 12.03 13.33
CA PRO A 93 -16.14 12.38 12.06
C PRO A 93 -14.93 13.29 12.21
N LEU A 94 -14.97 14.19 13.21
CA LEU A 94 -13.88 15.12 13.50
C LEU A 94 -12.60 14.39 13.88
N LEU A 95 -12.68 13.42 14.80
CA LEU A 95 -11.53 12.63 15.22
C LEU A 95 -10.87 11.93 14.03
N ILE A 96 -11.69 11.30 13.19
CA ILE A 96 -11.20 10.57 12.03
C ILE A 96 -10.58 11.49 10.99
N ASN A 97 -11.18 12.66 10.71
CA ASN A 97 -10.61 13.64 9.80
C ASN A 97 -9.26 14.19 10.29
N LEU A 98 -9.06 14.32 11.62
CA LEU A 98 -7.78 14.72 12.21
C LEU A 98 -6.73 13.60 12.14
N LEU A 99 -7.14 12.35 12.32
CA LEU A 99 -6.24 11.21 12.26
C LEU A 99 -5.90 10.81 10.82
N GLN A 100 -6.82 10.93 9.86
CA GLN A 100 -6.60 10.47 8.49
C GLN A 100 -5.30 10.96 7.81
N PRO A 101 -4.85 12.22 7.99
CA PRO A 101 -3.61 12.69 7.37
C PRO A 101 -2.33 12.34 8.15
N TRP A 102 -2.39 11.54 9.22
CA TRP A 102 -1.24 11.33 10.12
C TRP A 102 0.02 10.83 9.39
N LYS A 103 -0.13 9.95 8.41
CA LYS A 103 0.98 9.37 7.64
C LYS A 103 1.60 10.38 6.66
N GLU A 104 0.80 11.30 6.14
CA GLU A 104 1.31 12.41 5.33
C GLU A 104 2.05 13.41 6.22
N VAL A 105 1.45 13.79 7.35
CA VAL A 105 2.03 14.74 8.32
C VAL A 105 3.34 14.21 8.89
N ALA A 106 3.41 12.95 9.32
CA ALA A 106 4.63 12.35 9.83
C ALA A 106 5.73 12.30 8.76
N ALA A 107 5.39 11.98 7.51
CA ALA A 107 6.37 11.92 6.42
C ALA A 107 6.93 13.30 6.11
N LEU A 108 6.05 14.30 6.00
CA LEU A 108 6.43 15.69 5.75
C LEU A 108 7.27 16.24 6.89
N PHE A 109 6.86 16.04 8.14
CA PHE A 109 7.61 16.50 9.31
C PHE A 109 9.04 15.95 9.32
N VAL A 110 9.19 14.64 9.14
CA VAL A 110 10.52 14.01 9.10
C VAL A 110 11.33 14.47 7.90
N LEU A 111 10.70 14.62 6.74
CA LEU A 111 11.36 15.12 5.54
C LEU A 111 11.89 16.54 5.77
N SER A 112 11.07 17.43 6.33
CA SER A 112 11.46 18.80 6.68
C SER A 112 12.62 18.82 7.65
N LEU A 113 12.59 18.03 8.73
CA LEU A 113 13.71 17.95 9.68
C LEU A 113 15.00 17.47 9.05
N VAL A 114 14.94 16.41 8.24
CA VAL A 114 16.11 15.85 7.57
C VAL A 114 16.66 16.83 6.55
N LEU A 115 15.79 17.52 5.79
CA LEU A 115 16.19 18.53 4.83
C LEU A 115 16.87 19.72 5.52
N LEU A 116 16.28 20.27 6.59
CA LEU A 116 16.87 21.36 7.37
C LEU A 116 18.25 20.98 7.91
N LYS A 117 18.40 19.75 8.43
CA LYS A 117 19.69 19.24 8.90
C LYS A 117 20.70 19.13 7.74
N ALA A 118 20.29 18.59 6.60
CA ALA A 118 21.15 18.45 5.43
C ALA A 118 21.62 19.81 4.88
N LEU A 119 20.73 20.81 4.88
CA LEU A 119 21.04 22.20 4.52
C LEU A 119 22.02 22.84 5.51
N ALA A 120 21.74 22.73 6.82
CA ALA A 120 22.60 23.29 7.88
C ALA A 120 24.02 22.71 7.87
N MET A 121 24.18 21.46 7.43
CA MET A 121 25.48 20.79 7.36
C MET A 121 26.14 20.89 5.98
N TYR A 122 25.53 21.59 5.01
CA TYR A 122 25.97 21.66 3.61
C TYR A 122 26.19 20.27 2.96
N ARG A 123 25.34 19.29 3.30
CA ARG A 123 25.43 17.89 2.83
C ARG A 123 24.23 17.50 1.97
N ILE A 124 23.86 18.34 1.00
CA ILE A 124 22.82 17.99 0.03
C ILE A 124 23.40 16.94 -0.93
N PRO A 125 22.73 15.78 -1.12
CA PRO A 125 23.19 14.80 -2.09
C PRO A 125 23.13 15.35 -3.51
N ARG A 126 24.06 14.91 -4.37
CA ARG A 126 24.01 15.25 -5.80
C ARG A 126 22.72 14.72 -6.41
N LEU A 127 22.07 15.57 -7.21
CA LEU A 127 20.84 15.24 -7.91
C LEU A 127 21.14 14.29 -9.07
N HIS A 128 20.44 13.16 -9.08
CA HIS A 128 20.39 12.26 -10.24
C HIS A 128 19.19 12.58 -11.13
N LEU A 129 19.14 11.98 -12.33
CA LEU A 129 18.00 12.14 -13.24
C LEU A 129 16.67 11.81 -12.55
N LEU A 130 16.62 10.72 -11.77
CA LEU A 130 15.42 10.34 -11.01
C LEU A 130 14.99 11.43 -10.02
N ASP A 131 15.94 12.04 -9.31
CA ASP A 131 15.68 13.15 -8.39
C ASP A 131 15.04 14.33 -9.15
N ILE A 132 15.60 14.70 -10.29
CA ILE A 132 15.11 15.79 -11.14
C ILE A 132 13.70 15.50 -11.65
N LEU A 133 13.45 14.28 -12.15
CA LEU A 133 12.14 13.88 -12.67
C LEU A 133 11.06 13.90 -11.58
N THR A 134 11.39 13.46 -10.36
CA THR A 134 10.44 13.51 -9.22
C THR A 134 10.12 14.95 -8.79
N LEU A 135 11.11 15.86 -8.82
CA LEU A 135 10.87 17.29 -8.55
C LEU A 135 10.02 17.93 -9.64
N PHE A 136 10.26 17.59 -10.90
CA PHE A 136 9.46 18.11 -12.02
C PHE A 136 8.02 17.59 -11.94
N PHE A 137 7.82 16.32 -11.58
CA PHE A 137 6.50 15.76 -11.32
C PHE A 137 5.78 16.45 -10.15
N LEU A 138 6.49 16.73 -9.05
CA LEU A 138 5.94 17.50 -7.93
C LEU A 138 5.58 18.93 -8.35
N GLY A 139 6.45 19.60 -9.10
CA GLY A 139 6.22 20.93 -9.65
C GLY A 139 5.01 21.00 -10.57
N LEU A 140 4.82 19.99 -11.43
CA LEU A 140 3.64 19.86 -12.29
C LEU A 140 2.36 19.71 -11.46
N ASN A 141 2.36 18.85 -10.44
CA ASN A 141 1.21 18.70 -9.56
C ASN A 141 0.92 20.01 -8.78
N LEU A 142 1.94 20.73 -8.32
CA LEU A 142 1.77 22.03 -7.67
C LEU A 142 1.17 23.08 -8.63
N LEU A 143 1.60 23.08 -9.88
CA LEU A 143 1.03 23.96 -10.90
C LEU A 143 -0.47 23.69 -11.09
N TYR A 144 -0.88 22.43 -11.22
CA TYR A 144 -2.29 22.06 -11.39
C TYR A 144 -3.14 22.26 -10.13
N LEU A 145 -2.52 22.28 -8.94
CA LEU A 145 -3.21 22.65 -7.71
C LEU A 145 -3.59 24.14 -7.71
N ILE A 146 -2.66 25.01 -8.15
CA ILE A 146 -2.80 26.47 -8.14
C ILE A 146 -3.65 26.97 -9.30
N LEU A 147 -3.49 26.39 -10.50
CA LEU A 147 -4.26 26.77 -11.67
C LEU A 147 -5.77 26.56 -11.41
N PRO A 148 -6.65 27.49 -11.81
CA PRO A 148 -8.11 27.33 -11.71
C PRO A 148 -8.63 26.39 -12.80
N TRP A 149 -7.99 25.24 -12.96
CA TRP A 149 -8.28 24.24 -13.99
C TRP A 149 -8.78 22.97 -13.32
N GLY A 150 -9.95 22.48 -13.76
CA GLY A 150 -10.57 21.28 -13.23
C GLY A 150 -11.43 21.51 -11.98
N PRO A 151 -11.58 20.49 -11.12
CA PRO A 151 -12.50 20.52 -9.97
C PRO A 151 -12.20 21.61 -8.95
N SER A 152 -13.06 21.72 -7.94
CA SER A 152 -12.87 22.65 -6.81
C SER A 152 -11.51 22.48 -6.12
N VAL A 153 -11.00 23.55 -5.50
CA VAL A 153 -9.69 23.56 -4.82
C VAL A 153 -9.57 22.43 -3.79
N SER A 154 -10.65 22.13 -3.07
CA SER A 154 -10.69 21.02 -2.11
C SER A 154 -10.46 19.66 -2.78
N ILE A 155 -11.09 19.40 -3.92
CA ILE A 155 -10.92 18.15 -4.68
C ILE A 155 -9.50 18.08 -5.26
N ARG A 156 -9.00 19.20 -5.80
CA ARG A 156 -7.61 19.28 -6.30
C ARG A 156 -6.59 19.01 -5.20
N LEU A 157 -6.85 19.41 -3.95
CA LEU A 157 -5.97 19.10 -2.82
C LEU A 157 -5.94 17.59 -2.51
N TYR A 158 -7.09 16.90 -2.59
CA TYR A 158 -7.14 15.44 -2.47
C TYR A 158 -6.38 14.75 -3.61
N GLY A 159 -6.56 15.21 -4.85
CA GLY A 159 -5.81 14.72 -6.02
C GLY A 159 -4.30 14.95 -5.90
N PHE A 160 -3.90 16.16 -5.51
CA PHE A 160 -2.50 16.50 -5.23
C PHE A 160 -1.89 15.56 -4.19
N ARG A 161 -2.60 15.36 -3.06
CA ARG A 161 -2.15 14.47 -1.99
C ARG A 161 -1.98 13.03 -2.49
N ALA A 162 -2.96 12.51 -3.24
CA ALA A 162 -2.91 11.15 -3.77
C ALA A 162 -1.76 10.95 -4.75
N ASN A 163 -1.53 11.92 -5.65
CA ASN A 163 -0.52 11.82 -6.70
C ASN A 163 0.90 12.05 -6.20
N THR A 164 1.11 12.85 -5.14
CA THR A 164 2.45 13.28 -4.70
C THR A 164 2.97 12.59 -3.45
N PHE A 165 2.14 11.84 -2.71
CA PHE A 165 2.58 11.23 -1.46
C PHE A 165 3.82 10.33 -1.62
N TRP A 166 3.89 9.55 -2.71
CA TRP A 166 5.04 8.69 -2.98
C TRP A 166 6.34 9.49 -3.23
N VAL A 167 6.25 10.74 -3.69
CA VAL A 167 7.41 11.63 -3.89
C VAL A 167 8.04 11.97 -2.53
N ILE A 168 7.22 12.23 -1.51
CA ILE A 168 7.68 12.48 -0.15
C ILE A 168 8.45 11.27 0.37
N ILE A 169 7.91 10.06 0.17
CA ILE A 169 8.56 8.80 0.56
C ILE A 169 9.87 8.57 -0.20
N TYR A 170 9.90 8.89 -1.50
CA TYR A 170 11.12 8.82 -2.31
C TYR A 170 12.23 9.70 -1.73
N TRP A 171 11.94 10.98 -1.45
CA TRP A 171 12.91 11.93 -0.93
C TRP A 171 13.37 11.57 0.49
N LEU A 172 12.48 11.02 1.33
CA LEU A 172 12.87 10.43 2.61
C LEU A 172 13.89 9.31 2.43
N GLY A 173 13.64 8.37 1.51
CA GLY A 173 14.59 7.29 1.21
C GLY A 173 15.93 7.79 0.65
N ARG A 174 15.91 8.88 -0.14
CA ARG A 174 17.12 9.50 -0.71
C ARG A 174 17.99 10.17 0.35
N LEU A 175 17.38 10.85 1.32
CA LEU A 175 18.08 11.61 2.37
C LEU A 175 18.41 10.76 3.60
N VAL A 176 17.70 9.66 3.80
CA VAL A 176 17.85 8.75 4.95
C VAL A 176 18.25 7.36 4.43
N PRO A 177 19.49 7.19 3.95
CA PRO A 177 19.95 5.89 3.46
C PRO A 177 19.94 4.86 4.60
N LEU A 178 19.30 3.73 4.34
CA LEU A 178 19.25 2.64 5.31
C LEU A 178 20.60 1.90 5.38
N SER A 179 21.07 1.65 6.59
CA SER A 179 22.19 0.74 6.83
C SER A 179 21.87 -0.67 6.33
N ARG A 180 22.88 -1.49 6.02
CA ARG A 180 22.69 -2.90 5.63
C ARG A 180 21.87 -3.71 6.64
N SER A 181 21.99 -3.39 7.93
CA SER A 181 21.20 -4.01 8.99
C SER A 181 19.72 -3.62 8.87
N GLN A 182 19.43 -2.33 8.71
CA GLN A 182 18.06 -1.83 8.51
C GLN A 182 17.41 -2.39 7.24
N GLN A 183 18.17 -2.51 6.14
CA GLN A 183 17.67 -3.12 4.91
C GLN A 183 17.23 -4.58 5.13
N LYS A 184 18.03 -5.37 5.87
CA LYS A 184 17.65 -6.75 6.24
C LYS A 184 16.40 -6.79 7.13
N TRP A 185 16.29 -5.86 8.07
CA TRP A 185 15.10 -5.71 8.92
C TRP A 185 13.85 -5.37 8.11
N VAL A 186 13.94 -4.42 7.19
CA VAL A 186 12.85 -4.05 6.28
C VAL A 186 12.39 -5.24 5.45
N LEU A 187 13.34 -5.99 4.87
CA LEU A 187 13.01 -7.21 4.12
C LEU A 187 12.37 -8.28 5.02
N GLY A 188 12.91 -8.51 6.22
CA GLY A 188 12.33 -9.44 7.19
C GLY A 188 10.91 -9.05 7.63
N LEU A 189 10.66 -7.76 7.84
CA LEU A 189 9.34 -7.22 8.16
C LEU A 189 8.36 -7.41 7.01
N LEU A 190 8.77 -7.17 5.76
CA LEU A 190 7.93 -7.41 4.58
C LEU A 190 7.54 -8.89 4.46
N VAL A 191 8.47 -9.82 4.72
CA VAL A 191 8.18 -11.25 4.78
C VAL A 191 7.19 -11.57 5.90
N ALA A 192 7.40 -10.99 7.09
CA ALA A 192 6.51 -11.20 8.23
C ALA A 192 5.09 -10.65 7.98
N ILE A 193 4.96 -9.47 7.36
CA ILE A 193 3.67 -8.87 6.98
C ILE A 193 2.96 -9.76 5.95
N GLY A 194 3.68 -10.29 4.96
CA GLY A 194 3.12 -11.24 3.99
C GLY A 194 2.60 -12.52 4.65
N ALA A 195 3.39 -13.10 5.56
CA ALA A 195 2.98 -14.28 6.33
C ALA A 195 1.76 -13.98 7.22
N LEU A 196 1.77 -12.88 7.96
CA LEU A 196 0.66 -12.45 8.81
C LEU A 196 -0.61 -12.20 7.99
N THR A 197 -0.48 -11.61 6.81
CA THR A 197 -1.59 -11.40 5.88
C THR A 197 -2.24 -12.73 5.49
N GLY A 198 -1.44 -13.73 5.11
CA GLY A 198 -1.95 -15.05 4.77
C GLY A 198 -2.57 -15.79 5.95
N LEU A 199 -1.97 -15.71 7.15
CA LEU A 199 -2.56 -16.26 8.37
C LEU A 199 -3.91 -15.61 8.68
N MET A 200 -4.01 -14.29 8.58
CA MET A 200 -5.27 -13.58 8.83
C MET A 200 -6.32 -13.89 7.76
N THR A 201 -5.91 -14.21 6.54
CA THR A 201 -6.84 -14.70 5.50
C THR A 201 -7.36 -16.11 5.84
N ILE A 202 -6.53 -16.98 6.42
CA ILE A 202 -6.99 -18.28 6.93
C ILE A 202 -8.00 -18.08 8.05
N VAL A 203 -7.68 -17.22 9.04
CA VAL A 203 -8.60 -16.87 10.13
C VAL A 203 -9.92 -16.34 9.58
N GLU A 204 -9.87 -15.47 8.57
CA GLU A 204 -11.08 -14.95 7.91
C GLU A 204 -11.94 -16.06 7.28
N VAL A 205 -11.31 -17.13 6.77
CA VAL A 205 -12.03 -18.26 6.16
C VAL A 205 -12.63 -19.19 7.21
N ILE A 206 -11.90 -19.50 8.29
CA ILE A 206 -12.29 -20.56 9.23
C ILE A 206 -13.05 -20.06 10.46
N ALA A 207 -12.84 -18.80 10.86
CA ALA A 207 -13.29 -18.29 12.17
C ALA A 207 -14.17 -17.04 12.10
N LEU A 208 -14.15 -16.28 10.99
CA LEU A 208 -14.92 -15.04 10.88
C LEU A 208 -16.16 -15.22 9.99
N PRO A 209 -17.29 -14.57 10.34
CA PRO A 209 -18.47 -14.57 9.49
C PRO A 209 -18.23 -13.76 8.21
N LEU A 210 -19.02 -14.00 7.16
CA LEU A 210 -18.80 -13.40 5.83
C LEU A 210 -18.93 -11.87 5.81
N ASP A 211 -19.69 -11.33 6.76
CA ASP A 211 -20.03 -9.92 6.99
C ASP A 211 -19.19 -9.29 8.12
N TRP A 212 -18.12 -9.95 8.59
CA TRP A 212 -17.22 -9.41 9.63
C TRP A 212 -16.73 -7.97 9.40
N PRO A 213 -16.50 -7.47 8.16
CA PRO A 213 -16.09 -6.09 7.95
C PRO A 213 -17.19 -5.08 8.35
N ILE A 214 -18.46 -5.48 8.33
CA ILE A 214 -19.58 -4.66 8.81
C ILE A 214 -19.49 -4.51 10.33
N HIS A 215 -19.22 -5.60 11.06
CA HIS A 215 -19.15 -5.62 12.52
C HIS A 215 -18.01 -4.75 13.10
N ILE A 216 -17.00 -4.42 12.30
CA ILE A 216 -15.93 -3.48 12.69
C ILE A 216 -16.15 -2.06 12.16
N GLY A 217 -17.32 -1.78 11.55
CA GLY A 217 -17.72 -0.48 11.01
C GLY A 217 -16.99 -0.04 9.73
N LEU A 218 -16.41 -0.97 8.98
CA LEU A 218 -15.74 -0.63 7.71
C LEU A 218 -16.71 -0.01 6.71
N MET A 219 -17.93 -0.54 6.60
CA MET A 219 -18.90 -0.06 5.62
C MET A 219 -19.41 1.35 5.94
N ASP A 220 -19.62 1.66 7.23
CA ASP A 220 -19.99 3.01 7.66
C ASP A 220 -18.87 4.01 7.37
N TYR A 221 -17.63 3.64 7.69
CA TYR A 221 -16.46 4.46 7.38
C TYR A 221 -16.30 4.70 5.86
N LEU A 222 -16.48 3.68 5.02
CA LEU A 222 -16.40 3.84 3.57
C LEU A 222 -17.54 4.69 3.00
N ARG A 223 -18.76 4.56 3.54
CA ARG A 223 -19.90 5.40 3.15
C ARG A 223 -19.64 6.87 3.51
N ASP A 224 -19.29 7.13 4.76
CA ASP A 224 -19.32 8.49 5.30
C ASP A 224 -18.06 9.29 4.90
N PHE A 225 -16.92 8.62 4.66
CA PHE A 225 -15.67 9.29 4.25
C PHE A 225 -15.31 9.11 2.77
N PHE A 226 -15.75 8.03 2.11
CA PHE A 226 -15.38 7.76 0.71
C PHE A 226 -16.59 7.73 -0.23
N ASN A 227 -17.78 8.07 0.26
CA ASN A 227 -19.04 8.03 -0.50
C ASN A 227 -19.28 6.66 -1.17
N THR A 228 -18.79 5.58 -0.53
CA THR A 228 -18.85 4.23 -1.07
C THR A 228 -19.86 3.41 -0.29
N SER A 229 -21.05 3.23 -0.87
CA SER A 229 -22.15 2.50 -0.22
C SER A 229 -22.03 0.96 -0.35
N PRO A 230 -22.40 0.18 0.68
CA PRO A 230 -22.44 -1.28 0.64
C PRO A 230 -23.61 -1.76 -0.24
N ARG A 231 -23.37 -1.97 -1.54
CA ARG A 231 -24.39 -2.42 -2.51
C ARG A 231 -24.25 -3.88 -2.93
N GLY A 232 -23.22 -4.57 -2.47
CA GLY A 232 -22.97 -5.97 -2.78
C GLY A 232 -23.82 -6.93 -1.95
N ASN A 233 -23.88 -8.19 -2.36
CA ASN A 233 -24.80 -9.20 -1.83
C ASN A 233 -24.54 -9.56 -0.36
N TYR A 234 -23.32 -9.34 0.13
CA TYR A 234 -22.92 -9.61 1.52
C TYR A 234 -23.11 -8.41 2.46
N GLY A 235 -23.84 -7.38 2.05
CA GLY A 235 -23.87 -6.09 2.78
C GLY A 235 -22.53 -5.36 2.75
N LEU A 236 -21.68 -5.70 1.78
CA LEU A 236 -20.35 -5.13 1.55
C LEU A 236 -20.30 -4.37 0.23
N THR A 237 -19.18 -3.75 -0.11
CA THR A 237 -18.99 -3.14 -1.43
C THR A 237 -18.78 -4.22 -2.51
N TRP A 238 -19.08 -3.91 -3.77
CA TRP A 238 -18.91 -4.85 -4.90
C TRP A 238 -17.48 -5.40 -5.05
N THR A 239 -16.48 -4.73 -4.48
CA THR A 239 -15.08 -5.20 -4.44
C THR A 239 -14.88 -6.45 -3.58
N PHE A 240 -15.80 -6.76 -2.66
CA PHE A 240 -15.77 -7.94 -1.78
C PHE A 240 -16.36 -9.21 -2.40
N GLU A 241 -16.81 -9.14 -3.65
CA GLU A 241 -17.33 -10.29 -4.39
C GLU A 241 -16.93 -10.26 -5.86
N THR A 242 -17.06 -11.41 -6.52
CA THR A 242 -16.96 -11.50 -7.98
C THR A 242 -18.34 -11.30 -8.62
N ALA A 243 -18.37 -11.14 -9.95
CA ALA A 243 -19.63 -11.12 -10.70
C ALA A 243 -20.47 -12.41 -10.53
N THR A 244 -19.82 -13.53 -10.20
CA THR A 244 -20.48 -14.82 -9.92
C THR A 244 -21.00 -14.94 -8.48
N GLY A 245 -20.86 -13.89 -7.67
CA GLY A 245 -21.24 -13.88 -6.25
C GLY A 245 -20.22 -14.55 -5.32
N LEU A 246 -19.04 -14.93 -5.82
CA LEU A 246 -17.99 -15.54 -5.00
C LEU A 246 -17.38 -14.50 -4.07
N ARG A 247 -17.41 -14.78 -2.76
CA ARG A 247 -16.85 -13.90 -1.72
C ARG A 247 -15.31 -13.81 -1.82
N ARG A 248 -14.77 -12.59 -1.76
CA ARG A 248 -13.34 -12.26 -1.84
C ARG A 248 -12.76 -11.82 -0.50
N ARG A 249 -11.68 -12.43 -0.02
CA ARG A 249 -11.12 -12.13 1.30
C ARG A 249 -10.28 -10.84 1.30
N SER A 250 -10.19 -10.16 2.45
CA SER A 250 -9.42 -8.92 2.60
C SER A 250 -8.37 -8.97 3.72
N ALA A 251 -8.41 -9.98 4.60
CA ALA A 251 -7.63 -9.99 5.84
C ALA A 251 -7.77 -8.63 6.57
N PHE A 252 -6.66 -8.04 7.02
CA PHE A 252 -6.68 -6.72 7.67
C PHE A 252 -6.54 -5.52 6.71
N TRP A 253 -6.68 -5.73 5.39
CA TRP A 253 -6.65 -4.66 4.39
C TRP A 253 -8.06 -4.07 4.17
N ALA A 254 -8.15 -2.87 3.58
CA ALA A 254 -9.44 -2.20 3.41
C ALA A 254 -10.38 -2.93 2.44
N ASN A 255 -9.84 -3.66 1.48
CA ASN A 255 -10.60 -4.44 0.51
C ASN A 255 -9.71 -5.54 -0.12
N PRO A 256 -10.29 -6.48 -0.88
CA PRO A 256 -9.53 -7.56 -1.51
C PRO A 256 -8.52 -7.12 -2.57
N LEU A 257 -8.67 -5.93 -3.18
CA LEU A 257 -7.71 -5.40 -4.16
C LEU A 257 -6.46 -4.84 -3.47
N GLU A 258 -6.62 -4.20 -2.31
CA GLU A 258 -5.50 -3.80 -1.44
C GLU A 258 -4.75 -5.01 -0.89
N LEU A 259 -5.47 -6.06 -0.48
CA LEU A 259 -4.86 -7.34 -0.11
C LEU A 259 -4.00 -7.87 -1.27
N ALA A 260 -4.57 -7.95 -2.48
CA ALA A 260 -3.90 -8.49 -3.65
C ALA A 260 -2.67 -7.67 -4.06
N SER A 261 -2.77 -6.34 -4.08
CA SER A 261 -1.64 -5.48 -4.47
C SER A 261 -0.53 -5.46 -3.42
N SER A 262 -0.88 -5.47 -2.13
CA SER A 262 0.11 -5.48 -1.04
C SER A 262 0.84 -6.81 -0.94
N THR A 263 0.15 -7.92 -1.18
CA THR A 263 0.73 -9.26 -1.19
C THR A 263 1.71 -9.47 -2.35
N LEU A 264 1.57 -8.75 -3.46
CA LEU A 264 2.59 -8.70 -4.52
C LEU A 264 3.89 -8.04 -4.05
N ILE A 265 3.81 -7.00 -3.20
CA ILE A 265 5.00 -6.34 -2.65
C ILE A 265 5.72 -7.28 -1.68
N THR A 266 4.96 -7.86 -0.73
CA THR A 266 5.53 -8.81 0.25
C THR A 266 5.98 -10.11 -0.41
N GLY A 267 5.31 -10.53 -1.48
CA GLY A 267 5.67 -11.69 -2.29
C GLY A 267 7.02 -11.51 -2.98
N MET A 268 7.23 -10.37 -3.64
CA MET A 268 8.53 -10.06 -4.25
C MET A 268 9.65 -9.98 -3.21
N ALA A 269 9.40 -9.38 -2.03
CA ALA A 269 10.37 -9.36 -0.94
C ALA A 269 10.71 -10.78 -0.44
N THR A 270 9.70 -11.65 -0.33
CA THR A 270 9.87 -13.05 0.08
C THR A 270 10.66 -13.85 -0.95
N LEU A 271 10.34 -13.71 -2.24
CA LEU A 271 11.10 -14.32 -3.34
C LEU A 271 12.55 -13.83 -3.34
N PHE A 272 12.78 -12.53 -3.16
CA PHE A 272 14.11 -11.97 -3.07
C PHE A 272 14.90 -12.57 -1.91
N VAL A 273 14.30 -12.65 -0.71
CA VAL A 273 14.98 -13.22 0.47
C VAL A 273 15.35 -14.68 0.22
N LEU A 274 14.41 -15.45 -0.32
CA LEU A 274 14.58 -16.87 -0.59
C LEU A 274 15.64 -17.16 -1.66
N PHE A 275 15.68 -16.38 -2.75
CA PHE A 275 16.60 -16.60 -3.88
C PHE A 275 17.98 -16.00 -3.62
N ARG A 276 18.07 -14.85 -2.95
CA ARG A 276 19.32 -14.10 -2.77
C ARG A 276 20.10 -14.51 -1.53
N TYR A 277 19.42 -14.78 -0.41
CA TYR A 277 20.11 -15.16 0.82
C TYR A 277 20.26 -16.68 0.90
N ARG A 278 21.50 -17.13 1.10
CA ARG A 278 21.79 -18.50 1.54
C ARG A 278 21.43 -18.62 3.02
N ALA A 279 20.13 -18.63 3.33
CA ALA A 279 19.69 -18.98 4.66
C ALA A 279 20.03 -20.44 4.96
N HIS A 280 20.31 -20.75 6.24
CA HIS A 280 20.34 -22.12 6.75
C HIS A 280 19.02 -22.82 6.37
N THR A 281 19.04 -24.15 6.24
CA THR A 281 17.87 -24.97 5.88
C THR A 281 16.59 -24.55 6.63
N TRP A 282 16.69 -24.29 7.93
CA TRP A 282 15.60 -23.79 8.78
C TRP A 282 15.04 -22.42 8.35
N GLY A 283 15.91 -21.45 8.06
CA GLY A 283 15.48 -20.12 7.59
C GLY A 283 14.82 -20.19 6.21
N ARG A 284 15.28 -21.09 5.34
CA ARG A 284 14.63 -21.34 4.04
C ARG A 284 13.24 -21.93 4.21
N PHE A 285 13.09 -22.93 5.10
CA PHE A 285 11.81 -23.57 5.39
C PHE A 285 10.73 -22.55 5.79
N TRP A 286 11.02 -21.69 6.76
CA TRP A 286 10.06 -20.65 7.19
C TRP A 286 9.77 -19.61 6.11
N THR A 287 10.77 -19.25 5.30
CA THR A 287 10.56 -18.31 4.17
C THR A 287 9.68 -18.96 3.09
N THR A 288 9.81 -20.27 2.85
CA THR A 288 8.93 -21.01 1.94
C THR A 288 7.50 -21.09 2.47
N ILE A 289 7.31 -21.30 3.78
CA ILE A 289 5.97 -21.24 4.40
C ILE A 289 5.37 -19.85 4.22
N ALA A 290 6.14 -18.79 4.49
CA ALA A 290 5.69 -17.41 4.30
C ALA A 290 5.26 -17.15 2.84
N LEU A 291 5.99 -17.68 1.86
CA LEU A 291 5.60 -17.60 0.45
C LEU A 291 4.30 -18.36 0.17
N GLY A 292 4.12 -19.55 0.75
CA GLY A 292 2.87 -20.31 0.66
C GLY A 292 1.67 -19.54 1.21
N LEU A 293 1.85 -18.84 2.34
CA LEU A 293 0.83 -17.96 2.92
C LEU A 293 0.52 -16.76 2.02
N VAL A 294 1.53 -16.16 1.38
CA VAL A 294 1.35 -15.10 0.38
C VAL A 294 0.54 -15.62 -0.81
N VAL A 295 0.89 -16.77 -1.37
CA VAL A 295 0.15 -17.38 -2.49
C VAL A 295 -1.29 -17.68 -2.09
N LEU A 296 -1.52 -18.23 -0.90
CA LEU A 296 -2.85 -18.50 -0.39
C LEU A 296 -3.69 -17.22 -0.29
N SER A 297 -3.12 -16.14 0.25
CA SER A 297 -3.82 -14.85 0.34
C SER A 297 -4.16 -14.26 -1.03
N LEU A 298 -3.25 -14.38 -2.01
CA LEU A 298 -3.50 -13.97 -3.39
C LEU A 298 -4.64 -14.76 -4.01
N LEU A 299 -4.67 -16.09 -3.82
CA LEU A 299 -5.74 -16.95 -4.32
C LEU A 299 -7.09 -16.58 -3.70
N LEU A 300 -7.13 -16.36 -2.39
CA LEU A 300 -8.36 -16.01 -1.64
C LEU A 300 -8.82 -14.56 -1.85
N SER A 301 -7.94 -13.68 -2.35
CA SER A 301 -8.33 -12.34 -2.85
C SER A 301 -9.13 -12.39 -4.15
N VAL A 302 -9.06 -13.53 -4.87
CA VAL A 302 -9.74 -13.80 -6.15
C VAL A 302 -9.54 -12.67 -7.17
N SER A 303 -8.31 -12.14 -7.25
CA SER A 303 -7.94 -11.10 -8.21
C SER A 303 -7.14 -11.69 -9.37
N ARG A 304 -7.72 -11.68 -10.57
CA ARG A 304 -7.10 -12.24 -11.79
C ARG A 304 -5.79 -11.54 -12.13
N ALA A 305 -5.81 -10.21 -12.12
CA ALA A 305 -4.66 -9.39 -12.47
C ALA A 305 -3.48 -9.64 -11.52
N SER A 306 -3.74 -9.83 -10.22
CA SER A 306 -2.66 -10.09 -9.26
C SER A 306 -2.10 -11.49 -9.37
N LEU A 307 -2.90 -12.51 -9.73
CA LEU A 307 -2.38 -13.86 -9.99
C LEU A 307 -1.42 -13.85 -11.19
N ILE A 308 -1.80 -13.18 -12.29
CA ILE A 308 -0.92 -13.00 -13.45
C ILE A 308 0.33 -12.21 -13.07
N ALA A 309 0.17 -11.09 -12.35
CA ALA A 309 1.29 -10.28 -11.88
C ALA A 309 2.26 -11.08 -10.99
N PHE A 310 1.76 -11.97 -10.13
CA PHE A 310 2.60 -12.82 -9.29
C PHE A 310 3.39 -13.84 -10.12
N VAL A 311 2.77 -14.46 -11.14
CA VAL A 311 3.50 -15.32 -12.09
C VAL A 311 4.63 -14.55 -12.76
N ILE A 312 4.35 -13.33 -13.24
CA ILE A 312 5.37 -12.45 -13.84
C ILE A 312 6.48 -12.13 -12.81
N GLN A 313 6.14 -11.84 -11.55
CA GLN A 313 7.13 -11.62 -10.50
C GLN A 313 8.04 -12.83 -10.27
N VAL A 314 7.49 -14.04 -10.22
CA VAL A 314 8.27 -15.28 -10.09
C VAL A 314 9.23 -15.45 -11.28
N LEU A 315 8.76 -15.22 -12.50
CA LEU A 315 9.57 -15.30 -13.72
C LEU A 315 10.71 -14.26 -13.70
N VAL A 316 10.38 -12.99 -13.45
CA VAL A 316 11.35 -11.87 -13.39
C VAL A 316 12.37 -12.09 -12.29
N ALA A 317 11.93 -12.43 -11.07
CA ALA A 317 12.83 -12.69 -9.94
C ALA A 317 13.76 -13.86 -10.23
N SER A 318 13.25 -14.94 -10.84
CA SER A 318 14.04 -16.12 -11.18
C SER A 318 15.06 -15.86 -12.28
N PHE A 319 14.67 -15.09 -13.31
CA PHE A 319 15.54 -14.67 -14.39
C PHE A 319 16.67 -13.77 -13.86
N TRP A 320 16.29 -12.73 -13.10
CA TRP A 320 17.23 -11.76 -12.54
C TRP A 320 18.24 -12.41 -11.57
N LEU A 321 17.78 -13.33 -10.73
CA LEU A 321 18.65 -14.02 -9.76
C LEU A 321 19.30 -15.29 -10.32
N ARG A 322 19.06 -15.62 -11.60
CA ARG A 322 19.59 -16.80 -12.33
C ARG A 322 19.32 -18.12 -11.61
N LYS A 323 18.07 -18.36 -11.20
CA LYS A 323 17.61 -19.54 -10.44
C LYS A 323 16.45 -20.31 -11.12
N PRO A 324 16.63 -20.86 -12.34
CA PRO A 324 15.53 -21.48 -13.10
C PRO A 324 14.91 -22.73 -12.43
N ARG A 325 15.69 -23.49 -11.63
CA ARG A 325 15.13 -24.65 -10.90
C ARG A 325 14.14 -24.26 -9.81
N LEU A 326 14.38 -23.14 -9.13
CA LEU A 326 13.46 -22.62 -8.12
C LEU A 326 12.19 -22.05 -8.78
N MET A 327 12.32 -21.45 -9.96
CA MET A 327 11.19 -21.02 -10.78
C MET A 327 10.21 -22.17 -11.03
N LEU A 328 10.71 -23.30 -11.56
CA LEU A 328 9.87 -24.45 -11.88
C LEU A 328 9.17 -25.01 -10.63
N PHE A 329 9.88 -25.06 -9.50
CA PHE A 329 9.29 -25.48 -8.23
C PHE A 329 8.12 -24.58 -7.80
N TYR A 330 8.29 -23.26 -7.82
CA TYR A 330 7.23 -22.34 -7.38
C TYR A 330 6.07 -22.22 -8.37
N LEU A 331 6.33 -22.29 -9.67
CA LEU A 331 5.27 -22.41 -10.66
C LEU A 331 4.49 -23.71 -10.50
N PHE A 332 5.17 -24.83 -10.21
CA PHE A 332 4.52 -26.10 -9.92
C PHE A 332 3.65 -26.04 -8.66
N VAL A 333 4.15 -25.44 -7.57
CA VAL A 333 3.37 -25.22 -6.34
C VAL A 333 2.14 -24.34 -6.60
N LEU A 334 2.30 -23.28 -7.39
CA LEU A 334 1.18 -22.42 -7.78
C LEU A 334 0.14 -23.20 -8.60
N SER A 335 0.58 -24.01 -9.57
CA SER A 335 -0.29 -24.88 -10.35
C SER A 335 -1.03 -25.89 -9.47
N ILE A 336 -0.38 -26.49 -8.48
CA ILE A 336 -1.05 -27.35 -7.49
C ILE A 336 -2.10 -26.56 -6.72
N GLY A 337 -1.78 -25.34 -6.26
CA GLY A 337 -2.74 -24.50 -5.56
C GLY A 337 -3.98 -24.20 -6.40
N ILE A 338 -3.80 -23.93 -7.70
CA ILE A 338 -4.90 -23.75 -8.65
C ILE A 338 -5.69 -25.06 -8.80
N VAL A 339 -5.03 -26.21 -9.00
CA VAL A 339 -5.70 -27.52 -9.12
C VAL A 339 -6.50 -27.86 -7.86
N LEU A 340 -5.95 -27.64 -6.67
CA LEU A 340 -6.66 -27.87 -5.41
C LEU A 340 -7.90 -26.98 -5.29
N LEU A 341 -7.83 -25.72 -5.71
CA LEU A 341 -9.01 -24.85 -5.79
C LEU A 341 -10.05 -25.38 -6.79
N LEU A 342 -9.61 -25.94 -7.92
CA LEU A 342 -10.50 -26.59 -8.88
C LEU A 342 -11.19 -27.83 -8.31
N LEU A 343 -10.50 -28.62 -7.50
CA LEU A 343 -11.05 -29.83 -6.88
C LEU A 343 -12.09 -29.52 -5.79
N VAL A 344 -11.98 -28.38 -5.12
CA VAL A 344 -12.93 -27.92 -4.10
C VAL A 344 -13.91 -26.88 -4.67
N ALA A 345 -13.89 -26.67 -6.00
CA ALA A 345 -14.70 -25.66 -6.66
C ALA A 345 -16.19 -25.99 -6.57
N ASN A 346 -16.95 -25.06 -6.00
CA ASN A 346 -18.41 -25.06 -6.14
C ASN A 346 -18.82 -24.43 -7.48
N GLN A 347 -20.13 -24.39 -7.77
CA GLN A 347 -20.66 -23.82 -9.00
C GLN A 347 -20.17 -22.37 -9.25
N GLN A 348 -20.03 -21.55 -8.21
CA GLN A 348 -19.57 -20.15 -8.32
C GLN A 348 -18.09 -20.06 -8.71
N VAL A 349 -17.25 -20.95 -8.16
CA VAL A 349 -15.82 -21.04 -8.51
C VAL A 349 -15.67 -21.52 -9.95
N THR A 350 -16.39 -22.57 -10.35
CA THR A 350 -16.37 -23.08 -11.74
C THR A 350 -16.84 -22.02 -12.74
N ALA A 351 -17.93 -21.31 -12.43
CA ALA A 351 -18.41 -20.19 -13.24
C ALA A 351 -17.36 -19.07 -13.34
N PHE A 352 -16.71 -18.73 -12.22
CA PHE A 352 -15.67 -17.70 -12.20
C PHE A 352 -14.48 -18.07 -13.10
N ILE A 353 -14.05 -19.33 -13.09
CA ILE A 353 -12.97 -19.82 -13.95
C ILE A 353 -13.40 -19.79 -15.41
N TRP A 354 -14.61 -20.25 -15.72
CA TRP A 354 -15.15 -20.22 -17.08
C TRP A 354 -15.19 -18.80 -17.62
N GLU A 355 -15.80 -17.85 -16.90
CA GLU A 355 -15.85 -16.43 -17.27
C GLU A 355 -14.46 -15.79 -17.37
N THR A 356 -13.48 -16.31 -16.62
CA THR A 356 -12.09 -15.86 -16.68
C THR A 356 -11.41 -16.31 -17.97
N VAL A 357 -11.63 -17.56 -18.39
CA VAL A 357 -11.03 -18.12 -19.62
C VAL A 357 -11.74 -17.57 -20.86
N THR A 358 -13.05 -17.38 -20.81
CA THR A 358 -13.85 -16.86 -21.95
C THR A 358 -13.88 -15.34 -22.06
N PHE A 359 -13.33 -14.62 -21.06
CA PHE A 359 -13.35 -13.15 -20.97
C PHE A 359 -14.77 -12.53 -21.02
N GLN A 360 -15.79 -13.25 -20.55
CA GLN A 360 -17.19 -12.83 -20.63
C GLN A 360 -17.70 -12.04 -19.41
N ASN A 361 -16.82 -11.62 -18.50
CA ASN A 361 -17.23 -11.03 -17.23
C ASN A 361 -17.60 -9.54 -17.32
N SER A 362 -18.70 -9.16 -16.66
CA SER A 362 -19.21 -7.77 -16.58
C SER A 362 -18.20 -6.78 -15.98
N SER A 363 -17.41 -7.20 -14.98
CA SER A 363 -16.38 -6.35 -14.36
C SER A 363 -15.25 -5.97 -15.34
N SER A 364 -14.85 -6.84 -16.26
CA SER A 364 -13.83 -6.51 -17.28
C SER A 364 -14.35 -5.49 -18.27
N GLN A 365 -15.64 -5.57 -18.62
CA GLN A 365 -16.29 -4.59 -19.49
C GLN A 365 -16.34 -3.21 -18.81
N GLY A 366 -16.62 -3.15 -17.51
CA GLY A 366 -16.58 -1.90 -16.73
C GLY A 366 -15.18 -1.26 -16.70
N HIS A 367 -14.13 -2.05 -16.44
CA HIS A 367 -12.76 -1.54 -16.48
C HIS A 367 -12.34 -1.09 -17.89
N LEU A 368 -12.67 -1.86 -18.93
CA LEU A 368 -12.38 -1.51 -20.32
C LEU A 368 -13.08 -0.21 -20.72
N ARG A 369 -14.35 -0.06 -20.36
CA ARG A 369 -15.11 1.17 -20.60
C ARG A 369 -14.45 2.36 -19.91
N GLY A 370 -14.09 2.24 -18.64
CA GLY A 370 -13.36 3.29 -17.94
C GLY A 370 -12.00 3.61 -18.57
N TRP A 371 -11.30 2.64 -19.15
CA TRP A 371 -10.06 2.93 -19.88
C TRP A 371 -10.32 3.67 -21.18
N ILE A 372 -11.35 3.28 -21.93
CA ILE A 372 -11.75 3.98 -23.16
C ILE A 372 -12.16 5.42 -22.85
N GLU A 373 -13.04 5.63 -21.88
CA GLU A 373 -13.48 6.96 -21.44
C GLU A 373 -12.29 7.82 -20.98
N GLY A 374 -11.34 7.22 -20.25
CA GLY A 374 -10.12 7.92 -19.84
C GLY A 374 -9.20 8.27 -21.02
N MET A 375 -9.03 7.37 -22.00
CA MET A 375 -8.25 7.63 -23.20
C MET A 375 -8.90 8.71 -24.09
N GLU A 376 -10.21 8.68 -24.23
CA GLU A 376 -10.97 9.71 -24.94
C GLU A 376 -10.82 11.08 -24.25
N ALA A 377 -10.90 11.12 -22.92
CA ALA A 377 -10.66 12.34 -22.16
C ALA A 377 -9.24 12.88 -22.35
N ILE A 378 -8.22 12.01 -22.33
CA ILE A 378 -6.83 12.40 -22.60
C ILE A 378 -6.67 12.92 -24.03
N TRP A 379 -7.35 12.32 -25.00
CA TRP A 379 -7.30 12.74 -26.40
C TRP A 379 -7.97 14.11 -26.61
N GLN A 380 -9.14 14.32 -26.01
CA GLN A 380 -9.89 15.58 -26.09
C GLN A 380 -9.22 16.71 -25.30
N GLN A 381 -8.56 16.38 -24.19
CA GLN A 381 -7.84 17.32 -23.32
C GLN A 381 -6.41 16.82 -23.07
N PRO A 382 -5.48 17.00 -24.02
CA PRO A 382 -4.10 16.52 -23.89
C PRO A 382 -3.32 17.12 -22.72
N TRP A 383 -3.79 18.26 -22.21
CA TRP A 383 -3.25 18.93 -21.02
C TRP A 383 -3.90 18.43 -19.71
N GLY A 384 -4.82 17.47 -19.76
CA GLY A 384 -5.53 16.94 -18.60
C GLY A 384 -6.73 17.79 -18.19
N LEU A 385 -7.64 17.19 -17.44
CA LEU A 385 -8.85 17.78 -16.87
C LEU A 385 -8.63 18.45 -15.52
N GLY A 386 -7.49 18.22 -14.87
CA GLY A 386 -7.18 18.78 -13.55
C GLY A 386 -7.17 17.72 -12.44
N LEU A 387 -6.50 18.03 -11.34
CA LEU A 387 -6.27 17.09 -10.24
C LEU A 387 -7.56 16.60 -9.60
N GLY A 388 -7.65 15.28 -9.39
CA GLY A 388 -8.80 14.66 -8.73
C GLY A 388 -10.00 14.45 -9.65
N SER A 389 -9.82 14.54 -10.97
CA SER A 389 -10.87 14.28 -11.97
C SER A 389 -11.01 12.78 -12.30
N SER A 390 -10.07 11.95 -11.83
CA SER A 390 -10.06 10.51 -12.11
C SER A 390 -9.84 9.66 -10.86
N GLY A 391 -9.97 8.33 -11.04
CA GLY A 391 -9.71 7.33 -10.02
C GLY A 391 -10.60 7.47 -8.78
N HIS A 392 -10.08 7.03 -7.63
CA HIS A 392 -10.83 7.04 -6.37
C HIS A 392 -11.18 8.45 -5.86
N ILE A 393 -10.41 9.49 -6.23
CA ILE A 393 -10.74 10.86 -5.85
C ILE A 393 -11.95 11.35 -6.64
N GLY A 394 -11.95 11.19 -7.98
CA GLY A 394 -13.11 11.52 -8.80
C GLY A 394 -14.35 10.72 -8.37
N SER A 395 -14.18 9.42 -8.08
CA SER A 395 -15.27 8.55 -7.61
C SER A 395 -15.89 9.04 -6.30
N ARG A 396 -15.06 9.46 -5.34
CA ARG A 396 -15.51 9.99 -4.05
C ARG A 396 -16.40 11.22 -4.19
N PHE A 397 -16.11 12.09 -5.16
CA PHE A 397 -16.81 13.36 -5.34
C PHE A 397 -17.85 13.33 -6.48
N GLY A 398 -18.06 12.20 -7.15
CA GLY A 398 -19.08 12.02 -8.19
C GLY A 398 -18.65 12.42 -9.60
N ASP A 399 -17.39 12.86 -9.78
CA ASP A 399 -16.85 13.39 -11.03
C ASP A 399 -15.83 12.43 -11.67
N GLN A 400 -16.02 11.11 -11.52
CA GLN A 400 -15.05 10.13 -12.01
C GLN A 400 -15.01 10.10 -13.54
N VAL A 401 -13.91 10.58 -14.12
CA VAL A 401 -13.57 10.37 -15.53
C VAL A 401 -12.53 9.26 -15.63
N GLY A 402 -12.90 8.18 -16.30
CA GLY A 402 -12.01 7.07 -16.59
C GLY A 402 -11.88 6.02 -15.47
N GLY A 403 -11.06 5.00 -15.74
CA GLY A 403 -10.95 3.78 -14.93
C GLY A 403 -9.83 3.76 -13.89
N GLU A 404 -9.80 2.69 -13.09
CA GLU A 404 -8.81 2.41 -12.04
C GLU A 404 -7.47 1.92 -12.62
N ASN A 405 -6.77 2.80 -13.36
CA ASN A 405 -5.41 2.55 -13.85
C ASN A 405 -4.55 3.79 -13.62
N GLN A 406 -3.39 3.64 -12.99
CA GLN A 406 -2.53 4.78 -12.63
C GLN A 406 -2.13 5.65 -13.82
N PHE A 407 -1.88 5.06 -15.00
CA PHE A 407 -1.53 5.83 -16.20
C PHE A 407 -2.73 6.61 -16.73
N VAL A 408 -3.93 6.01 -16.69
CA VAL A 408 -5.17 6.69 -17.08
C VAL A 408 -5.48 7.82 -16.09
N ILE A 409 -5.38 7.57 -14.78
CA ILE A 409 -5.61 8.57 -13.74
C ILE A 409 -4.68 9.77 -13.93
N LEU A 410 -3.36 9.53 -14.07
CA LEU A 410 -2.39 10.60 -14.28
C LEU A 410 -2.59 11.31 -15.62
N GLY A 411 -3.01 10.59 -16.66
CA GLY A 411 -3.32 11.18 -17.95
C GLY A 411 -4.53 12.09 -17.91
N VAL A 412 -5.60 11.65 -17.24
CA VAL A 412 -6.80 12.46 -17.05
C VAL A 412 -6.48 13.66 -16.15
N ASP A 413 -5.72 13.49 -15.07
CA ASP A 413 -5.42 14.59 -14.15
C ASP A 413 -4.42 15.61 -14.72
N LEU A 414 -3.34 15.15 -15.37
CA LEU A 414 -2.15 15.94 -15.72
C LEU A 414 -1.80 15.91 -17.22
N GLY A 415 -2.61 15.25 -18.04
CA GLY A 415 -2.39 15.15 -19.48
C GLY A 415 -1.22 14.24 -19.88
N LEU A 416 -0.86 14.33 -21.16
CA LEU A 416 0.24 13.54 -21.76
C LEU A 416 1.59 13.82 -21.10
N ILE A 417 1.82 15.05 -20.61
CA ILE A 417 3.04 15.43 -19.89
C ILE A 417 3.15 14.64 -18.58
N GLY A 418 2.05 14.54 -17.83
CA GLY A 418 2.00 13.75 -16.60
C GLY A 418 2.33 12.27 -16.83
N ILE A 419 1.73 11.67 -17.87
CA ILE A 419 2.01 10.29 -18.27
C ILE A 419 3.49 10.12 -18.63
N GLY A 420 4.01 10.99 -19.50
CA GLY A 420 5.39 10.93 -19.98
C GLY A 420 6.39 11.02 -18.84
N LEU A 421 6.20 11.96 -17.91
CA LEU A 421 7.04 12.09 -16.72
C LEU A 421 6.99 10.85 -15.84
N TYR A 422 5.80 10.30 -15.60
CA TYR A 422 5.65 9.11 -14.78
C TYR A 422 6.33 7.89 -15.40
N ILE A 423 6.22 7.69 -16.71
CA ILE A 423 6.95 6.64 -17.44
C ILE A 423 8.46 6.84 -17.30
N LEU A 424 8.97 8.06 -17.50
CA LEU A 424 10.40 8.35 -17.36
C LEU A 424 10.91 8.08 -15.94
N ILE A 425 10.11 8.39 -14.91
CA ILE A 425 10.42 8.07 -13.51
C ILE A 425 10.54 6.56 -13.33
N LEU A 426 9.59 5.77 -13.82
CA LEU A 426 9.63 4.31 -13.72
C LEU A 426 10.85 3.73 -14.43
N LEU A 427 11.13 4.16 -15.67
CA LEU A 427 12.28 3.71 -16.44
C LEU A 427 13.60 4.09 -15.75
N SER A 428 13.71 5.31 -15.23
CA SER A 428 14.89 5.78 -14.50
C SER A 428 15.07 5.01 -13.19
N ALA A 429 13.99 4.72 -12.46
CA ALA A 429 14.04 3.95 -11.22
C ALA A 429 14.51 2.50 -11.47
N ILE A 430 13.96 1.85 -12.51
CA ILE A 430 14.38 0.50 -12.92
C ILE A 430 15.87 0.52 -13.28
N ARG A 431 16.31 1.46 -14.13
CA ARG A 431 17.71 1.58 -14.53
C ARG A 431 18.64 1.78 -13.33
N SER A 432 18.28 2.67 -12.41
CA SER A 432 19.08 2.93 -11.20
C SER A 432 19.10 1.73 -10.25
N SER A 433 18.06 0.89 -10.23
CA SER A 433 18.02 -0.32 -9.39
C SER A 433 18.88 -1.48 -9.93
N LEU A 434 19.21 -1.45 -11.23
CA LEU A 434 20.03 -2.47 -11.89
C LEU A 434 21.53 -2.17 -11.86
N GLN A 435 21.91 -0.93 -11.53
CA GLN A 435 23.30 -0.48 -11.36
C GLN A 435 23.76 -0.73 -9.91
#